data_AF-A0A6N7ID81-F1
#
_entry.id   AF-A0A6N7ID81-F1
#
_cell.length_a   1.000
_cell.length_b   1.000
_cell.length_c   1.000
_cell.angle_alpha   90.00
_cell.angle_beta   90.00
_cell.angle_gamma   90.00
#
_symmetry.space_group_name_H-M   'P 1'
#
loop_
_entity.id
_entity.type
_entity.pdbx_description
1 polymer ?
#
loop_
_entity_poly.entity_id
_entity_poly.type
_entity_poly.pdbx_seq_one_letter_code
_entity_poly.pdbx_strand_id
1 'polypeptide(L)'
;MPRGAQRLWPGLAAGWTLLYVGSKIWYAIEGRLGVTGGPIVPRSHYQDYGPGEVATAQWLNAGMGMLIVLLLLATLLPITSRAIHWALSVLLAAAALMASAGAVGMLGRALATDSGGALFGAYCVIWAVLITTALVVYWRRPRTPVRGPE
;
A
#
# COMPACT_ATOMS: atom_id res chain seq x y z
N MET A 1 17.84 12.33 13.07
CA MET A 1 17.99 11.26 12.05
C MET A 1 18.73 11.83 10.85
N PRO A 2 19.71 11.10 10.27
CA PRO A 2 20.41 11.52 9.06
C PRO A 2 19.43 11.69 7.88
N ARG A 3 19.63 12.68 7.00
CA ARG A 3 18.76 12.95 5.83
C ARG A 3 18.57 11.71 4.93
N GLY A 4 19.55 10.80 4.88
CA GLY A 4 19.47 9.53 4.15
C GLY A 4 18.40 8.59 4.71
N ALA A 5 18.33 8.44 6.04
CA ALA A 5 17.33 7.59 6.69
C ALA A 5 15.89 8.11 6.45
N GLN A 6 15.72 9.42 6.27
CA GLN A 6 14.40 10.02 6.01
C GLN A 6 13.85 9.75 4.61
N ARG A 7 14.74 9.47 3.64
CA ARG A 7 14.38 9.13 2.25
C ARG A 7 14.28 7.62 2.03
N LEU A 8 14.98 6.84 2.86
CA LEU A 8 15.00 5.38 2.79
C LEU A 8 13.60 4.77 2.97
N TRP A 9 12.86 5.17 4.00
CA TRP A 9 11.58 4.53 4.34
C TRP A 9 10.50 4.68 3.26
N PRO A 10 10.23 5.89 2.71
CA PRO A 10 9.30 6.01 1.60
C PRO A 10 9.75 5.21 0.37
N GLY A 11 11.05 5.15 0.09
CA GLY A 11 11.60 4.35 -1.01
C GLY A 11 11.41 2.85 -0.82
N LEU A 12 11.68 2.32 0.38
CA LEU A 12 11.45 0.91 0.72
C LEU A 12 9.96 0.56 0.66
N ALA A 13 9.10 1.42 1.21
CA ALA A 13 7.65 1.23 1.13
C ALA A 13 7.15 1.24 -0.32
N ALA A 14 7.67 2.15 -1.16
CA ALA A 14 7.31 2.24 -2.57
C ALA A 14 7.76 0.98 -3.34
N GLY A 15 9.01 0.56 -3.16
CA GLY A 15 9.55 -0.67 -3.76
C GLY A 15 8.76 -1.92 -3.34
N TRP A 16 8.41 -2.03 -2.06
CA TRP A 16 7.56 -3.11 -1.57
C TRP A 16 6.17 -3.08 -2.23
N THR A 17 5.54 -1.89 -2.30
CA THR A 17 4.23 -1.70 -2.95
C THR A 17 4.25 -2.11 -4.42
N LEU A 18 5.35 -1.86 -5.14
CA LEU A 18 5.51 -2.26 -6.54
C LEU A 18 5.45 -3.78 -6.74
N LEU A 19 5.86 -4.59 -5.75
CA LEU A 19 5.69 -6.04 -5.81
C LEU A 19 4.20 -6.43 -5.84
N TYR A 20 3.37 -5.77 -5.03
CA TYR A 20 1.91 -5.94 -5.09
C TYR A 20 1.34 -5.48 -6.43
N VAL A 21 1.78 -4.34 -6.95
CA VAL A 21 1.35 -3.85 -8.28
C VAL A 21 1.68 -4.88 -9.36
N GLY A 22 2.93 -5.35 -9.42
CA GLY A 22 3.37 -6.36 -10.38
C GLY A 22 2.54 -7.64 -10.25
N SER A 23 2.27 -8.09 -9.03
CA SER A 23 1.37 -9.21 -8.80
C SER A 23 -0.03 -8.94 -9.36
N LYS A 24 -0.62 -7.75 -9.14
CA LYS A 24 -1.98 -7.45 -9.61
C LYS A 24 -2.06 -7.35 -11.12
N ILE A 25 -1.04 -6.78 -11.77
CA ILE A 25 -0.91 -6.76 -13.23
C ILE A 25 -0.85 -8.18 -13.78
N TRP A 26 -0.03 -9.05 -13.20
CA TRP A 26 0.08 -10.46 -13.63
C TRP A 26 -1.28 -11.17 -13.61
N TYR A 27 -2.01 -11.08 -12.50
CA TYR A 27 -3.34 -11.70 -12.39
C TYR A 27 -4.39 -11.04 -13.28
N ALA A 28 -4.28 -9.73 -13.56
CA ALA A 28 -5.15 -9.04 -14.50
C ALA A 28 -4.95 -9.56 -15.93
N ILE A 29 -3.69 -9.74 -16.36
CA ILE A 29 -3.34 -10.31 -17.66
C ILE A 29 -3.84 -11.76 -17.79
N GLU A 30 -3.74 -12.55 -16.72
CA GLU A 30 -4.28 -13.92 -16.69
C GLU A 30 -5.81 -13.99 -16.61
N GLY A 31 -6.51 -12.86 -16.43
CA GLY A 31 -7.97 -12.85 -16.20
C GLY A 31 -8.38 -13.60 -14.93
N ARG A 32 -7.51 -13.63 -13.91
CA ARG A 32 -7.71 -14.41 -12.68
C ARG A 32 -7.76 -13.53 -11.45
N LEU A 33 -8.56 -13.97 -10.48
CA LEU A 33 -8.61 -13.34 -9.17
C LEU A 33 -7.52 -13.96 -8.30
N GLY A 34 -6.82 -13.10 -7.56
CA GLY A 34 -5.73 -13.54 -6.71
C GLY A 34 -4.68 -12.47 -6.47
N VAL A 35 -3.65 -12.90 -5.77
CA VAL A 35 -2.43 -12.16 -5.48
C VAL A 35 -1.34 -13.18 -5.12
N THR A 36 -0.10 -12.86 -5.44
CA THR A 36 1.05 -13.76 -5.19
C THR A 36 1.16 -14.04 -3.69
N GLY A 37 1.24 -15.32 -3.33
CA GLY A 37 1.25 -15.79 -1.93
C GLY A 37 -0.10 -15.68 -1.21
N GLY A 38 -1.16 -15.24 -1.90
CA GLY A 38 -2.51 -15.14 -1.38
C GLY A 38 -3.25 -16.48 -1.35
N PRO A 39 -4.48 -16.50 -0.83
CA PRO A 39 -5.30 -17.70 -0.82
C PRO A 39 -5.71 -18.10 -2.24
N ILE A 40 -5.96 -19.40 -2.42
CA ILE A 40 -6.55 -19.91 -3.67
C ILE A 40 -8.02 -19.50 -3.74
N VAL A 41 -8.40 -18.85 -4.85
CA VAL A 41 -9.78 -18.44 -5.11
C VAL A 41 -10.34 -19.24 -6.28
N PRO A 42 -11.32 -20.13 -6.05
CA PRO A 42 -11.97 -20.86 -7.14
C PRO A 42 -12.75 -19.91 -8.05
N ARG A 43 -12.78 -20.21 -9.36
CA ARG A 43 -13.48 -19.39 -10.36
C ARG A 43 -14.98 -19.25 -10.08
N SER A 44 -15.59 -20.25 -9.46
CA SER A 44 -17.00 -20.22 -9.04
C SER A 44 -17.33 -19.05 -8.10
N HIS A 45 -16.34 -18.52 -7.37
CA HIS A 45 -16.50 -17.42 -6.41
C HIS A 45 -16.12 -16.06 -7.00
N TYR A 46 -15.82 -15.96 -8.29
CA TYR A 46 -15.42 -14.68 -8.88
C TYR A 46 -16.56 -13.65 -8.88
N GLN A 47 -17.81 -14.12 -9.00
CA GLN A 47 -19.00 -13.26 -8.97
C GLN A 47 -19.23 -12.63 -7.59
N ASP A 48 -18.76 -13.28 -6.52
CA ASP A 48 -18.85 -12.77 -5.15
C ASP A 48 -17.93 -11.54 -4.93
N TYR A 49 -16.96 -11.33 -5.82
CA TYR A 49 -15.98 -10.24 -5.71
C TYR A 49 -16.50 -8.89 -6.23
N GLY A 50 -17.60 -8.90 -7.00
CA GLY A 50 -18.28 -7.70 -7.46
C GLY A 50 -18.94 -7.85 -8.83
N PRO A 51 -19.76 -6.87 -9.23
CA PRO A 51 -20.56 -6.91 -10.46
C PRO A 51 -19.74 -6.77 -11.77
N GLY A 52 -18.41 -6.74 -11.68
CA GLY A 52 -17.51 -6.46 -12.82
C GLY A 52 -16.59 -7.62 -13.17
N GLU A 53 -15.96 -7.54 -14.35
CA GLU A 53 -14.95 -8.50 -14.78
C GLU A 53 -13.75 -8.53 -13.83
N VAL A 54 -13.27 -9.73 -13.52
CA VAL A 54 -12.15 -9.95 -12.60
C VAL A 54 -10.89 -9.23 -13.04
N ALA A 55 -10.61 -9.18 -14.35
CA ALA A 55 -9.47 -8.44 -14.89
C ALA A 55 -9.55 -6.95 -14.52
N THR A 56 -10.72 -6.33 -14.65
CA THR A 56 -10.96 -4.93 -14.29
C THR A 56 -10.73 -4.69 -12.80
N ALA A 57 -11.24 -5.56 -11.92
CA ALA A 57 -10.98 -5.45 -10.48
C ALA A 57 -9.47 -5.53 -10.16
N GLN A 58 -8.73 -6.38 -10.88
CA GLN A 58 -7.28 -6.52 -10.68
C GLN A 58 -6.51 -5.30 -11.22
N TRP A 59 -6.91 -4.73 -12.35
CA TRP A 59 -6.37 -3.46 -12.86
C TRP A 59 -6.63 -2.29 -11.91
N LEU A 60 -7.82 -2.19 -11.33
CA LEU A 60 -8.14 -1.18 -10.32
C LEU A 60 -7.25 -1.34 -9.09
N ASN A 61 -7.03 -2.57 -8.63
CA ASN A 61 -6.10 -2.85 -7.52
C ASN A 61 -4.65 -2.47 -7.85
N ALA A 62 -4.20 -2.72 -9.09
CA ALA A 62 -2.89 -2.28 -9.54
C ALA A 62 -2.79 -0.75 -9.57
N GLY A 63 -3.84 -0.07 -10.06
CA GLY A 63 -3.94 1.39 -10.06
C GLY A 63 -3.90 1.99 -8.65
N MET A 64 -4.62 1.39 -7.69
CA MET A 64 -4.57 1.80 -6.28
C MET A 64 -3.18 1.59 -5.67
N GLY A 65 -2.51 0.48 -6.01
CA GLY A 65 -1.11 0.28 -5.61
C GLY A 65 -0.18 1.35 -6.16
N MET A 66 -0.34 1.74 -7.43
CA MET A 66 0.42 2.83 -8.05
C MET A 66 0.11 4.19 -7.41
N LEU A 67 -1.13 4.45 -7.05
CA LEU A 67 -1.49 5.66 -6.30
C LEU A 67 -0.75 5.72 -4.96
N ILE A 68 -0.68 4.61 -4.22
CA ILE A 68 0.07 4.52 -2.96
C ILE A 68 1.57 4.79 -3.20
N VAL A 69 2.15 4.26 -4.28
CA VAL A 69 3.54 4.56 -4.66
C VAL A 69 3.73 6.07 -4.87
N LEU A 70 2.85 6.71 -5.64
CA LEU A 70 2.92 8.16 -5.88
C LEU A 70 2.79 8.98 -4.60
N LEU A 71 1.88 8.59 -3.69
CA LEU A 71 1.74 9.23 -2.38
C LEU A 71 3.01 9.10 -1.54
N LEU A 72 3.63 7.91 -1.51
CA LEU A 72 4.89 7.68 -0.80
C LEU A 72 6.01 8.54 -1.38
N LEU A 73 6.13 8.62 -2.70
CA LEU A 73 7.13 9.46 -3.36
C LEU A 73 6.86 10.96 -3.15
N ALA A 74 5.59 11.38 -3.10
CA ALA A 74 5.21 12.76 -2.81
C ALA A 74 5.71 13.23 -1.43
N THR A 75 5.87 12.32 -0.46
CA THR A 75 6.47 12.67 0.85
C THR A 75 7.92 13.15 0.74
N LEU A 76 8.60 12.90 -0.39
CA LEU A 76 9.98 13.34 -0.62
C LEU A 76 10.05 14.79 -1.10
N LEU A 77 8.92 15.38 -1.53
CA LEU A 77 8.85 16.76 -1.98
C LEU A 77 8.86 17.74 -0.80
N PRO A 78 9.42 18.95 -0.99
CA PRO A 78 9.42 20.00 0.03
C PRO A 78 8.04 20.67 0.12
N ILE A 79 7.06 19.99 0.72
CA ILE A 79 5.69 20.48 0.89
C ILE A 79 5.63 21.49 2.05
N THR A 80 5.34 22.75 1.74
CA THR A 80 5.19 23.84 2.74
C THR A 80 3.73 24.07 3.17
N SER A 81 2.76 23.68 2.34
CA SER A 81 1.33 23.84 2.64
C SER A 81 0.87 22.86 3.74
N ARG A 82 0.34 23.42 4.83
CA ARG A 82 -0.22 22.64 5.94
C ARG A 82 -1.40 21.76 5.50
N ALA A 83 -2.23 22.25 4.57
CA ALA A 83 -3.38 21.50 4.05
C ALA A 83 -2.92 20.27 3.25
N ILE A 84 -1.96 20.43 2.34
CA ILE A 84 -1.40 19.32 1.55
C ILE A 84 -0.69 18.32 2.47
N HIS A 85 0.03 18.82 3.48
CA HIS A 85 0.71 17.98 4.45
C HIS A 85 -0.26 17.08 5.24
N TRP A 86 -1.39 17.64 5.68
CA TRP A 86 -2.46 16.87 6.33
C TRP A 86 -3.11 15.88 5.38
N ALA A 87 -3.51 16.32 4.19
CA ALA A 87 -4.16 15.45 3.20
C ALA A 87 -3.29 14.23 2.87
N LEU A 88 -1.99 14.45 2.59
CA LEU A 88 -1.06 13.35 2.32
C LEU A 88 -0.92 12.39 3.50
N SER A 89 -0.93 12.91 4.73
CA SER A 89 -0.82 12.08 5.94
C SER A 89 -2.06 11.24 6.17
N VAL A 90 -3.25 11.79 5.94
CA VAL A 90 -4.52 11.05 6.03
C VAL A 90 -4.56 9.94 4.97
N LEU A 91 -4.16 10.22 3.73
CA LEU A 91 -4.13 9.23 2.66
C LEU A 91 -3.13 8.09 2.95
N LEU A 92 -1.95 8.41 3.48
CA LEU A 92 -0.98 7.39 3.90
C LEU A 92 -1.45 6.60 5.12
N ALA A 93 -2.14 7.23 6.08
CA ALA A 93 -2.75 6.54 7.20
C ALA A 93 -3.83 5.56 6.74
N ALA A 94 -4.67 5.96 5.78
CA ALA A 94 -5.65 5.08 5.16
C ALA A 94 -4.99 3.89 4.45
N ALA A 95 -3.88 4.12 3.73
CA ALA A 95 -3.11 3.04 3.09
C ALA A 95 -2.50 2.07 4.12
N ALA A 96 -1.96 2.58 5.24
CA ALA A 96 -1.45 1.75 6.34
C ALA A 96 -2.54 0.92 7.00
N LEU A 97 -3.72 1.51 7.24
CA LEU A 97 -4.89 0.82 7.78
C LEU A 97 -5.38 -0.28 6.83
N MET A 98 -5.46 0.00 5.52
CA MET A 98 -5.81 -0.98 4.51
C MET A 98 -4.82 -2.16 4.51
N ALA A 99 -3.51 -1.89 4.52
CA ALA A 99 -2.49 -2.95 4.60
C ALA A 99 -2.62 -3.77 5.89
N SER A 100 -2.90 -3.11 7.02
CA SER A 100 -3.12 -3.77 8.32
C SER A 100 -4.36 -4.66 8.30
N ALA A 101 -5.47 -4.19 7.72
CA ALA A 101 -6.68 -4.97 7.54
C ALA A 101 -6.43 -6.19 6.64
N GLY A 102 -5.65 -6.02 5.56
CA GLY A 102 -5.19 -7.12 4.71
C GLY A 102 -4.37 -8.15 5.48
N ALA A 103 -3.46 -7.72 6.35
CA ALA A 103 -2.68 -8.60 7.20
C ALA A 103 -3.58 -9.43 8.15
N VAL A 104 -4.46 -8.77 8.90
CA VAL A 104 -5.38 -9.42 9.83
C VAL A 104 -6.30 -10.40 9.10
N GLY A 105 -6.90 -9.98 7.98
CA GLY A 105 -7.81 -10.82 7.22
C GLY A 105 -7.12 -12.07 6.65
N MET A 106 -5.91 -11.93 6.10
CA MET A 106 -5.20 -13.03 5.45
C MET A 106 -4.54 -13.98 6.44
N LEU A 107 -3.99 -13.46 7.54
CA LEU A 107 -3.47 -14.31 8.62
C LEU A 107 -4.60 -15.02 9.36
N GLY A 108 -5.69 -14.31 9.66
CA GLY A 108 -6.89 -14.92 10.25
C GLY A 108 -7.46 -16.03 9.37
N ARG A 109 -7.56 -15.79 8.06
CA ARG A 109 -7.98 -16.82 7.09
C ARG A 109 -7.03 -18.01 7.03
N ALA A 110 -5.71 -17.78 7.08
CA ALA A 110 -4.74 -18.87 7.07
C ALA A 110 -4.77 -19.72 8.34
N LEU A 111 -5.18 -19.14 9.47
CA LEU A 111 -5.40 -19.88 10.72
C LEU A 111 -6.76 -20.62 10.74
N ALA A 112 -7.75 -20.11 10.03
CA ALA A 112 -9.11 -20.64 10.04
C ALA A 112 -9.44 -21.59 8.86
N THR A 113 -8.63 -21.60 7.80
CA THR A 113 -8.91 -22.35 6.56
C THR A 113 -7.64 -22.90 5.91
N ASP A 114 -7.77 -23.98 5.14
CA ASP A 114 -6.68 -24.57 4.36
C ASP A 114 -6.44 -23.88 3.01
N SER A 115 -7.15 -22.78 2.73
CA SER A 115 -7.07 -22.07 1.44
C SER A 115 -5.77 -21.25 1.26
N GLY A 116 -4.92 -21.19 2.28
CA GLY A 116 -3.67 -20.43 2.29
C GLY A 116 -3.85 -18.95 2.65
N GLY A 117 -2.86 -18.13 2.28
CA GLY A 117 -2.86 -16.68 2.52
C GLY A 117 -1.88 -16.19 3.58
N ALA A 118 -1.22 -17.08 4.32
CA ALA A 118 -0.24 -16.68 5.35
C ALA A 118 0.92 -15.84 4.77
N LEU A 119 1.42 -16.22 3.59
CA LEU A 119 2.51 -15.52 2.92
C LEU A 119 2.09 -14.09 2.52
N PHE A 120 0.92 -13.93 1.91
CA PHE A 120 0.39 -12.61 1.60
C PHE A 120 0.03 -11.81 2.87
N GLY A 121 -0.44 -12.47 3.92
CA GLY A 121 -0.64 -11.85 5.24
C GLY A 121 0.65 -11.28 5.82
N ALA A 122 1.75 -12.04 5.80
CA ALA A 122 3.07 -11.57 6.20
C ALA A 122 3.57 -10.42 5.32
N TYR A 123 3.35 -10.50 4.01
CA TYR A 123 3.62 -9.39 3.09
C TYR A 123 2.87 -8.11 3.51
N CYS A 124 1.59 -8.23 3.86
CA CYS A 124 0.77 -7.10 4.33
C CYS A 124 1.26 -6.54 5.67
N VAL A 125 1.75 -7.36 6.60
CA VAL A 125 2.37 -6.90 7.86
C VAL A 125 3.57 -6.01 7.56
N ILE A 126 4.50 -6.49 6.73
CA ILE A 126 5.69 -5.73 6.34
C ILE A 126 5.27 -4.44 5.64
N TRP A 127 4.28 -4.52 4.75
CA TRP A 127 3.76 -3.36 4.03
C TRP A 127 3.20 -2.29 4.97
N ALA A 128 2.39 -2.69 5.95
CA ALA A 128 1.82 -1.80 6.96
C ALA A 128 2.90 -1.14 7.82
N VAL A 129 3.93 -1.88 8.24
CA VAL A 129 5.07 -1.35 9.00
C VAL A 129 5.85 -0.33 8.18
N LEU A 130 6.13 -0.62 6.90
CA LEU A 130 6.87 0.28 6.02
C LEU A 130 6.10 1.59 5.77
N ILE A 131 4.80 1.51 5.45
CA ILE A 131 3.97 2.72 5.23
C ILE A 131 3.87 3.52 6.53
N THR A 132 3.61 2.87 7.66
CA THR A 132 3.49 3.55 8.96
C THR A 132 4.79 4.25 9.34
N THR A 133 5.93 3.60 9.10
CA THR A 133 7.24 4.19 9.38
C THR A 133 7.50 5.38 8.46
N ALA A 134 7.19 5.27 7.16
CA ALA A 134 7.30 6.38 6.22
C ALA A 134 6.41 7.58 6.63
N LEU A 135 5.16 7.31 7.06
CA LEU A 135 4.22 8.30 7.57
C LEU A 135 4.75 8.99 8.84
N VAL A 136 5.21 8.23 9.83
CA VAL A 136 5.76 8.78 11.09
C VAL A 136 6.98 9.64 10.80
N VAL A 137 7.87 9.19 9.92
CA VAL A 137 9.05 9.95 9.51
C VAL A 137 8.64 11.24 8.80
N TYR A 138 7.66 11.19 7.89
CA TYR A 138 7.14 12.36 7.18
C TYR A 138 6.53 13.38 8.17
N TRP A 139 5.74 12.91 9.12
CA TRP A 139 5.09 13.75 10.13
C TRP A 139 6.08 14.45 11.07
N ARG A 140 7.19 13.77 11.39
CA ARG A 140 8.26 14.29 12.27
C ARG A 140 9.24 15.22 11.56
N ARG A 141 9.10 15.48 10.24
CA ARG A 141 10.01 16.39 9.55
C ARG A 141 9.81 17.82 10.05
N PRO A 142 10.89 18.53 10.44
CA PRO A 142 10.80 19.94 10.79
C PRO A 142 10.20 20.71 9.62
N ARG A 143 9.13 21.47 9.85
CA ARG A 143 8.63 22.43 8.88
C ARG A 143 9.67 23.54 8.78
N THR A 144 10.36 23.66 7.65
CA THR A 144 11.19 24.83 7.40
C THR A 144 10.30 26.06 7.44
N PRO A 145 10.56 27.03 8.32
CA PRO A 145 9.85 28.30 8.30
C PRO A 145 10.02 28.92 6.92
N VAL A 146 8.92 29.39 6.32
CA VAL A 146 9.01 30.33 5.22
C VAL A 146 9.66 31.57 5.81
N ARG A 147 10.92 31.86 5.46
CA ARG A 147 11.49 33.19 5.75
C ARG A 147 10.59 34.18 5.01
N GLY A 148 9.90 35.04 5.74
CA GLY A 148 9.14 36.13 5.15
C GLY A 148 10.07 37.05 4.35
N PRO A 149 9.56 37.79 3.36
CA PRO A 149 10.33 38.85 2.72
C PRO A 149 10.71 39.89 3.79
N GLU A 150 12.00 40.20 3.88
CA GLU A 150 12.55 41.32 4.64
C GLU A 150 12.17 42.66 4.00
#